data_AF-A0A1R4A579-F1
#
_entry.id   AF-A0A1R4A579-F1
#
_cell.length_a   1.000
_cell.length_b   1.000
_cell.length_c   1.000
_cell.angle_alpha   90.00
_cell.angle_beta   90.00
_cell.angle_gamma   90.00
#
_symmetry.space_group_name_H-M   'P 1'
#
loop_
_entity.id
_entity.type
_entity.pdbx_description
1 polymer ?
#
loop_
_entity_poly.entity_id
_entity_poly.type
_entity_poly.pdbx_seq_one_letter_code
_entity_poly.pdbx_strand_id
1 'polypeptide(L)'
;MDVVEVLMTEHTAIRNISGNLMIDSDSSDFQLFVEYLKKCHIEIEEKVFVPVMKQVYNGENADLIKNIDRIMADHKLLETLATNIIKWKNEENSEILKNRVPMFFRLLQDHNNSEEDSLFTYWKNIESDVKKNTVTEVGNIIESFGLNAYSRVTGISRDFFSYVFR
;
A
#
# COMPACT_ATOMS: atom_id res chain seq x y z
N MET A 1 18.21 1.72 -0.36
CA MET A 1 16.79 1.42 -0.06
C MET A 1 16.40 0.19 -0.84
N ASP A 2 15.65 -0.74 -0.28
CA ASP A 2 14.99 -1.82 -1.02
C ASP A 2 13.45 -1.65 -1.03
N VAL A 3 12.73 -2.52 -1.75
CA VAL A 3 11.26 -2.44 -1.87
C VAL A 3 10.55 -2.52 -0.51
N VAL A 4 11.04 -3.32 0.44
CA VAL A 4 10.42 -3.43 1.76
C VAL A 4 10.63 -2.15 2.55
N GLU A 5 11.81 -1.53 2.47
CA GLU A 5 12.03 -0.22 3.09
C GLU A 5 11.11 0.85 2.50
N VAL A 6 10.83 0.80 1.19
CA VAL A 6 9.84 1.69 0.55
C VAL A 6 8.43 1.42 1.09
N LEU A 7 7.97 0.17 1.06
CA LEU A 7 6.64 -0.21 1.54
C LEU A 7 6.45 0.14 3.03
N MET A 8 7.44 -0.10 3.89
CA MET A 8 7.41 0.30 5.30
C MET A 8 7.32 1.82 5.49
N THR A 9 7.98 2.59 4.61
CA THR A 9 7.87 4.06 4.61
C THR A 9 6.46 4.47 4.21
N GLU A 10 5.87 3.84 3.20
CA GLU A 10 4.49 4.04 2.79
C GLU A 10 3.48 3.64 3.87
N HIS A 11 3.70 2.53 4.58
CA HIS A 11 2.87 2.12 5.72
C HIS A 11 2.89 3.16 6.83
N THR A 12 4.06 3.76 7.09
CA THR A 12 4.18 4.84 8.06
C THR A 12 3.41 6.07 7.62
N ALA A 13 3.45 6.43 6.33
CA ALA A 13 2.63 7.50 5.79
C ALA A 13 1.12 7.18 5.92
N ILE A 14 0.69 5.98 5.53
CA ILE A 14 -0.70 5.49 5.63
C ILE A 14 -1.22 5.60 7.08
N ARG A 15 -0.42 5.18 8.07
CA ARG A 15 -0.77 5.29 9.50
C ARG A 15 -0.98 6.74 9.95
N ASN A 16 -0.22 7.69 9.41
CA ASN A 16 -0.39 9.10 9.74
C ASN A 16 -1.59 9.73 9.03
N ILE A 17 -1.84 9.33 7.78
CA ILE A 17 -2.96 9.83 6.97
C ILE A 17 -4.30 9.34 7.53
N SER A 18 -4.38 8.11 8.02
CA SER A 18 -5.61 7.54 8.56
C SER A 18 -6.18 8.37 9.72
N GLY A 19 -5.32 8.91 10.59
CA GLY A 19 -5.71 9.82 11.65
C GLY A 19 -6.28 11.15 11.13
N ASN A 20 -5.75 11.67 10.02
CA ASN A 20 -6.18 12.93 9.43
C ASN A 20 -7.47 12.78 8.59
N LEU A 21 -7.59 11.70 7.81
CA LEU A 21 -8.75 11.49 6.93
C LEU A 21 -10.01 11.04 7.67
N MET A 22 -9.88 10.57 8.92
CA MET A 22 -11.00 10.30 9.83
C MET A 22 -11.76 11.56 10.27
N ILE A 23 -11.12 12.74 10.21
CA ILE A 23 -11.65 14.01 10.73
C ILE A 23 -11.97 14.91 9.53
N ASP A 24 -13.23 14.94 9.11
CA ASP A 24 -13.78 15.90 8.13
C ASP A 24 -13.04 16.05 6.79
N SER A 25 -12.38 15.01 6.29
CA SER A 25 -11.69 15.09 5.00
C SER A 25 -12.64 15.30 3.82
N ASP A 26 -12.28 16.24 2.95
CA ASP A 26 -12.94 16.46 1.67
C ASP A 26 -13.02 15.15 0.87
N SER A 27 -14.10 14.98 0.09
CA SER A 27 -14.28 13.79 -0.75
C SER A 27 -13.08 13.57 -1.70
N SER A 28 -12.48 14.66 -2.17
CA SER A 28 -11.34 14.64 -3.09
C SER A 28 -10.06 14.06 -2.47
N ASP A 29 -9.76 14.36 -1.19
CA ASP A 29 -8.58 13.82 -0.51
C ASP A 29 -8.71 12.32 -0.26
N PHE A 30 -9.90 11.86 0.13
CA PHE A 30 -10.15 10.42 0.28
C PHE A 30 -10.05 9.69 -1.06
N GLN A 31 -10.59 10.26 -2.14
CA GLN A 31 -10.47 9.68 -3.47
C GLN A 31 -9.01 9.59 -3.92
N LEU A 32 -8.23 10.65 -3.74
CA LEU A 32 -6.80 10.65 -4.07
C LEU A 32 -6.04 9.58 -3.26
N PHE A 33 -6.36 9.42 -1.98
CA PHE A 33 -5.77 8.37 -1.14
C PHE A 33 -6.13 6.97 -1.64
N VAL A 34 -7.37 6.73 -2.02
CA VAL A 34 -7.80 5.44 -2.59
C VAL A 34 -7.12 5.17 -3.93
N GLU A 35 -6.96 6.18 -4.79
CA GLU A 35 -6.20 6.05 -6.02
C GLU A 35 -4.74 5.72 -5.77
N TYR A 36 -4.11 6.37 -4.79
CA TYR A 36 -2.75 6.06 -4.35
C TYR A 36 -2.63 4.60 -3.89
N LEU A 37 -3.52 4.13 -3.01
CA LEU A 37 -3.48 2.75 -2.55
C LEU A 37 -3.54 1.77 -3.72
N LYS A 38 -4.49 1.97 -4.64
CA LYS A 38 -4.72 1.04 -5.75
C LYS A 38 -3.66 1.11 -6.85
N LYS A 39 -3.28 2.31 -7.28
CA LYS A 39 -2.43 2.52 -8.46
C LYS A 39 -0.94 2.64 -8.13
N CYS A 40 -0.59 2.70 -6.85
CA CYS A 40 0.79 2.84 -6.40
C CYS A 40 1.15 1.76 -5.38
N HIS A 41 0.59 1.82 -4.17
CA HIS A 41 1.01 0.98 -3.05
C HIS A 41 0.76 -0.53 -3.30
N ILE A 42 -0.50 -0.90 -3.53
CA ILE A 42 -0.91 -2.28 -3.87
C ILE A 42 -0.29 -2.72 -5.20
N GLU A 43 -0.11 -1.79 -6.14
CA GLU A 43 0.52 -2.07 -7.43
C GLU A 43 1.99 -2.49 -7.26
N ILE A 44 2.74 -1.82 -6.38
CA ILE A 44 4.12 -2.22 -6.01
C ILE A 44 4.11 -3.62 -5.41
N GLU A 45 3.18 -3.91 -4.51
CA GLU A 45 3.08 -5.22 -3.89
C GLU A 45 2.78 -6.32 -4.91
N GLU A 46 1.73 -6.15 -5.71
CA GLU A 46 1.25 -7.18 -6.63
C GLU A 46 2.15 -7.37 -7.85
N LYS A 47 2.85 -6.33 -8.31
CA LYS A 47 3.73 -6.42 -9.50
C LYS A 47 5.18 -6.69 -9.18
N VAL A 48 5.64 -6.34 -7.98
CA VAL A 48 7.07 -6.39 -7.65
C VAL A 48 7.32 -7.32 -6.46
N PHE A 49 6.77 -7.00 -5.28
CA PHE A 49 7.08 -7.73 -4.05
C PHE A 49 6.56 -9.17 -4.06
N VAL A 50 5.27 -9.36 -4.30
CA VAL A 50 4.59 -10.67 -4.28
C VAL A 50 5.16 -11.63 -5.32
N PRO A 51 5.39 -11.24 -6.59
CA PRO A 51 6.00 -12.13 -7.58
C PRO A 51 7.37 -12.63 -7.16
N VAL A 52 8.23 -11.77 -6.62
CA VAL A 52 9.56 -12.17 -6.13
C VAL A 52 9.43 -13.14 -4.95
N MET A 53 8.57 -12.82 -3.99
CA MET A 53 8.33 -13.70 -2.83
C MET A 53 7.83 -15.09 -3.25
N LYS A 54 6.88 -15.15 -4.18
CA LYS A 54 6.40 -16.42 -4.74
C LYS A 54 7.50 -17.13 -5.51
N GLN A 55 8.27 -16.45 -6.34
CA GLN A 55 9.34 -17.08 -7.11
C GLN A 55 10.39 -17.75 -6.21
N VAL A 56 10.78 -17.10 -5.11
CA VAL A 56 11.82 -17.63 -4.22
C VAL A 56 11.28 -18.72 -3.29
N TYR A 57 10.06 -18.57 -2.75
CA TYR A 57 9.56 -19.45 -1.68
C TYR A 57 8.52 -20.47 -2.11
N ASN A 58 8.10 -20.49 -3.38
CA ASN A 58 7.11 -21.45 -3.85
C ASN A 58 7.64 -22.89 -3.73
N GLY A 59 6.90 -23.72 -3.01
CA GLY A 59 7.28 -25.11 -2.72
C GLY A 59 8.22 -25.28 -1.51
N GLU A 60 8.81 -24.20 -0.99
CA GLU A 60 9.70 -24.24 0.18
C GLU A 60 8.98 -23.89 1.48
N ASN A 61 7.99 -22.98 1.42
CA ASN A 61 7.26 -22.51 2.61
C ASN A 61 5.76 -22.34 2.33
N ALA A 62 4.98 -23.40 2.52
CA ALA A 62 3.55 -23.41 2.25
C ALA A 62 2.75 -22.39 3.09
N ASP A 63 3.16 -22.16 4.35
CA ASP A 63 2.51 -21.19 5.23
C ASP A 63 2.73 -19.76 4.75
N LEU A 64 3.94 -19.45 4.28
CA LEU A 64 4.24 -18.15 3.68
C LEU A 64 3.41 -17.91 2.42
N ILE A 65 3.32 -18.90 1.51
CA ILE A 65 2.51 -18.78 0.30
C ILE A 65 1.03 -18.55 0.65
N LYS A 66 0.50 -19.27 1.64
CA LYS A 66 -0.86 -19.07 2.13
C LYS A 66 -1.06 -17.65 2.70
N ASN A 67 -0.08 -17.12 3.43
CA ASN A 67 -0.15 -15.74 3.93
C ASN A 67 -0.14 -14.72 2.79
N ILE A 68 0.71 -14.91 1.78
CA ILE A 68 0.72 -14.06 0.58
C ILE A 68 -0.64 -14.08 -0.11
N ASP A 69 -1.24 -15.26 -0.32
CA ASP A 69 -2.55 -15.37 -0.97
C ASP A 69 -3.66 -14.70 -0.15
N ARG A 70 -3.57 -14.75 1.19
CA ARG A 70 -4.49 -14.02 2.08
C ARG A 70 -4.32 -12.50 1.92
N ILE A 71 -3.09 -11.99 1.94
CA ILE A 71 -2.79 -10.56 1.75
C ILE A 71 -3.35 -10.06 0.41
N MET A 72 -3.14 -10.81 -0.68
CA MET A 72 -3.74 -10.49 -1.98
C MET A 72 -5.29 -10.49 -1.96
N ALA A 73 -5.91 -11.34 -1.14
CA ALA A 73 -7.37 -11.33 -0.99
C ALA A 73 -7.84 -10.10 -0.20
N ASP A 74 -7.06 -9.67 0.80
CA ASP A 74 -7.33 -8.47 1.59
C ASP A 74 -7.28 -7.20 0.71
N HIS A 75 -6.40 -7.12 -0.30
CA HIS A 75 -6.39 -6.02 -1.27
C HIS A 75 -7.75 -5.81 -1.95
N LYS A 76 -8.37 -6.91 -2.41
CA LYS A 76 -9.70 -6.87 -3.06
C LYS A 76 -10.79 -6.43 -2.09
N LEU A 77 -10.70 -6.86 -0.83
CA LEU A 77 -11.63 -6.44 0.21
C LEU A 77 -11.50 -4.93 0.47
N LEU A 78 -10.27 -4.43 0.62
CA LEU A 78 -9.97 -3.02 0.85
C LEU A 78 -10.43 -2.16 -0.33
N GLU A 79 -10.17 -2.58 -1.57
CA GLU A 79 -10.64 -1.89 -2.78
C GLU A 79 -12.17 -1.80 -2.84
N THR A 80 -12.84 -2.92 -2.53
CA THR A 80 -14.31 -2.97 -2.51
C THR A 80 -14.88 -2.03 -1.44
N LEU A 81 -14.29 -2.03 -0.24
CA LEU A 81 -14.72 -1.16 0.85
C LEU A 81 -14.48 0.32 0.52
N ALA A 82 -13.31 0.65 -0.03
CA ALA A 82 -12.98 2.00 -0.48
C ALA A 82 -13.95 2.52 -1.54
N THR A 83 -14.30 1.69 -2.54
CA THR A 83 -15.27 2.03 -3.58
C THR A 83 -16.66 2.31 -3.01
N ASN A 84 -17.10 1.49 -2.05
CA ASN A 84 -18.37 1.71 -1.36
C ASN A 84 -18.36 3.00 -0.53
N ILE A 85 -17.25 3.30 0.15
CA ILE A 85 -17.11 4.56 0.90
C ILE A 85 -17.20 5.77 -0.04
N ILE A 86 -16.52 5.74 -1.19
CA ILE A 86 -16.61 6.83 -2.19
C ILE A 86 -18.07 7.02 -2.62
N LYS A 87 -18.79 5.92 -2.91
CA LYS A 87 -20.21 5.97 -3.26
C LYS A 87 -21.04 6.62 -2.15
N TRP A 88 -20.86 6.21 -0.89
CA TRP A 88 -21.60 6.78 0.24
C TRP A 88 -21.24 8.25 0.53
N LYS A 89 -19.99 8.69 0.26
CA LYS A 89 -19.61 10.11 0.32
C LYS A 89 -20.37 10.92 -0.74
N ASN A 90 -20.53 10.40 -1.94
CA ASN A 90 -21.27 11.06 -3.02
C ASN A 90 -22.79 11.10 -2.78
N GLU A 91 -23.31 10.13 -2.03
CA GLU A 91 -24.73 10.06 -1.61
C GLU A 91 -25.02 10.85 -0.32
N GLU A 92 -24.03 11.55 0.24
CA GLU A 92 -24.12 12.30 1.51
C GLU A 92 -24.65 11.46 2.70
N ASN A 93 -24.39 10.15 2.68
CA ASN A 93 -24.88 9.22 3.70
C ASN A 93 -23.98 9.24 4.95
N SER A 94 -24.04 10.36 5.67
CA SER A 94 -23.16 10.65 6.81
C SER A 94 -23.25 9.62 7.95
N GLU A 95 -24.41 8.99 8.15
CA GLU A 95 -24.59 7.97 9.19
C GLU A 95 -23.78 6.70 8.92
N ILE A 96 -23.78 6.22 7.67
CA ILE A 96 -22.97 5.05 7.29
C ILE A 96 -21.48 5.38 7.35
N LEU A 97 -21.09 6.57 6.87
CA LEU A 97 -19.69 6.99 6.81
C LEU A 97 -19.02 7.04 8.19
N LYS A 98 -19.75 7.47 9.23
CA LYS A 98 -19.26 7.52 10.63
C LYS A 98 -18.69 6.20 11.12
N ASN A 99 -19.21 5.07 10.65
CA ASN A 99 -18.77 3.74 11.06
C ASN A 99 -17.85 3.08 10.03
N ARG A 100 -18.07 3.35 8.73
CA ARG A 100 -17.37 2.64 7.65
C ARG A 100 -15.99 3.20 7.37
N VAL A 101 -15.80 4.52 7.43
CA VAL A 101 -14.48 5.14 7.25
C VAL A 101 -13.50 4.68 8.35
N PRO A 102 -13.86 4.70 9.65
CA PRO A 102 -12.99 4.16 10.68
C PRO A 102 -12.66 2.68 10.52
N MET A 103 -13.66 1.88 10.15
CA MET A 103 -13.49 0.45 9.91
C MET A 103 -12.51 0.19 8.77
N PHE A 104 -12.60 0.95 7.67
CA PHE A 104 -11.68 0.84 6.54
C PHE A 104 -10.23 1.09 6.96
N PHE A 105 -9.96 2.19 7.67
CA PHE A 105 -8.61 2.49 8.12
C PHE A 105 -8.08 1.48 9.14
N ARG A 106 -8.93 0.95 10.01
CA ARG A 106 -8.55 -0.14 10.91
C ARG A 106 -8.15 -1.39 10.15
N LEU A 107 -8.96 -1.81 9.16
CA LEU A 107 -8.65 -2.98 8.33
C LEU A 107 -7.35 -2.77 7.53
N LEU A 108 -7.14 -1.57 6.99
CA LEU A 108 -5.91 -1.23 6.30
C LEU A 108 -4.71 -1.30 7.24
N GLN A 109 -4.82 -0.74 8.45
CA GLN A 109 -3.73 -0.83 9.43
C GLN A 109 -3.45 -2.28 9.85
N ASP A 110 -4.49 -3.08 10.10
CA ASP A 110 -4.35 -4.50 10.47
C ASP A 110 -3.69 -5.30 9.33
N HIS A 111 -4.03 -4.98 8.07
CA HIS A 111 -3.41 -5.54 6.88
C HIS A 111 -1.92 -5.22 6.80
N ASN A 112 -1.55 -3.94 6.84
CA ASN A 112 -0.16 -3.47 6.79
C ASN A 112 0.70 -4.07 7.92
N ASN A 113 0.16 -4.13 9.14
CA ASN A 113 0.85 -4.78 10.27
C ASN A 113 1.08 -6.27 10.00
N SER A 114 0.09 -6.96 9.42
CA SER A 114 0.24 -8.36 9.07
C SER A 114 1.33 -8.57 8.01
N GLU A 115 1.48 -7.69 7.04
CA GLU A 115 2.55 -7.79 6.03
C GLU A 115 3.93 -7.57 6.65
N GLU A 116 4.06 -6.53 7.48
CA GLU A 116 5.29 -6.22 8.22
C GLU A 116 5.76 -7.43 9.06
N ASP A 117 4.84 -8.04 9.81
CA ASP A 117 5.16 -9.15 10.71
C ASP A 117 5.39 -10.47 9.96
N SER A 118 4.56 -10.76 8.94
CA SER A 118 4.49 -12.10 8.35
C SER A 118 5.17 -12.26 7.00
N LEU A 119 5.40 -11.18 6.24
CA LEU A 119 5.97 -11.24 4.89
C LEU A 119 7.33 -10.52 4.82
N PHE A 120 7.43 -9.29 5.31
CA PHE A 120 8.63 -8.46 5.13
C PHE A 120 9.88 -9.06 5.80
N THR A 121 9.70 -9.82 6.88
CA THR A 121 10.79 -10.52 7.58
C THR A 121 11.55 -11.53 6.72
N TYR A 122 10.92 -12.06 5.67
CA TYR A 122 11.53 -12.99 4.72
C TYR A 122 12.37 -12.28 3.66
N TRP A 123 12.09 -11.00 3.38
CA TRP A 123 12.77 -10.22 2.33
C TRP A 123 14.29 -10.13 2.55
N LYS A 124 14.74 -10.16 3.80
CA LYS A 124 16.17 -10.15 4.14
C LYS A 124 16.99 -11.24 3.44
N ASN A 125 16.38 -12.38 3.11
CA ASN A 125 17.04 -13.52 2.47
C ASN A 125 17.05 -13.46 0.93
N ILE A 126 16.36 -12.49 0.32
CA ILE A 126 16.37 -12.31 -1.14
C ILE A 126 17.76 -11.83 -1.59
N GLU A 127 18.24 -12.36 -2.70
CA GLU A 127 19.54 -12.01 -3.27
C GLU A 127 19.64 -10.52 -3.61
N SER A 128 20.84 -9.95 -3.43
CA SER A 128 21.08 -8.50 -3.55
C SER A 128 20.78 -7.96 -4.95
N ASP A 129 21.10 -8.73 -6.00
CA ASP A 129 20.82 -8.35 -7.39
C ASP A 129 19.32 -8.27 -7.69
N VAL A 130 18.54 -9.21 -7.15
CA VAL A 130 17.07 -9.20 -7.26
C VAL A 130 16.50 -7.97 -6.54
N LYS A 131 16.96 -7.70 -5.30
CA LYS A 131 16.55 -6.50 -4.55
C LYS A 131 16.86 -5.20 -5.27
N LYS A 132 17.97 -5.12 -5.99
CA LYS A 132 18.34 -3.91 -6.74
C LYS A 132 17.42 -3.67 -7.92
N ASN A 133 17.04 -4.73 -8.64
CA ASN A 133 16.16 -4.61 -9.80
C ASN A 133 14.74 -4.16 -9.41
N THR A 134 14.23 -4.65 -8.28
CA THR A 134 12.88 -4.29 -7.80
C THR A 134 12.74 -2.81 -7.48
N VAL A 135 13.79 -2.16 -6.95
CA VAL A 135 13.77 -0.71 -6.65
C VAL A 135 13.53 0.14 -7.90
N THR A 136 14.09 -0.27 -9.05
CA THR A 136 13.87 0.43 -10.32
C THR A 136 12.41 0.32 -10.77
N GLU A 137 11.82 -0.87 -10.63
CA GLU A 137 10.41 -1.10 -10.97
C GLU A 137 9.46 -0.31 -10.06
N VAL A 138 9.75 -0.27 -8.76
CA VAL A 138 9.02 0.55 -7.79
C VAL A 138 9.06 2.03 -8.18
N GLY A 139 10.24 2.55 -8.54
CA GLY A 139 10.39 3.93 -9.02
C GLY A 139 9.50 4.24 -10.22
N ASN A 140 9.44 3.33 -11.20
CA ASN A 140 8.59 3.47 -12.39
C ASN A 140 7.10 3.47 -12.06
N ILE A 141 6.66 2.66 -11.09
CA ILE A 141 5.26 2.63 -10.63
C ILE A 141 4.89 3.96 -9.97
N ILE A 142 5.74 4.47 -9.08
CA ILE A 142 5.52 5.75 -8.40
C ILE A 142 5.50 6.92 -9.40
N GLU A 143 6.41 6.93 -10.39
CA GLU A 143 6.41 7.93 -11.46
C GLU A 143 5.14 7.87 -12.31
N SER A 144 4.66 6.65 -12.61
CA SER A 144 3.44 6.43 -13.39
C SER A 144 2.17 6.87 -12.65
N PHE A 145 2.13 6.69 -11.33
CA PHE A 145 1.06 7.23 -10.48
C PHE A 145 1.09 8.77 -10.45
N GLY A 146 2.29 9.35 -10.45
CA GLY A 146 2.53 10.79 -10.54
C GLY A 146 3.16 11.35 -9.27
N LEU A 147 4.39 11.85 -9.39
CA LEU A 147 5.20 12.30 -8.24
C LEU A 147 4.55 13.37 -7.37
N ASN A 148 3.78 14.28 -7.95
CA ASN A 148 3.08 15.32 -7.18
C ASN A 148 1.93 14.72 -6.34
N ALA A 149 1.18 13.76 -6.91
CA ALA A 149 0.11 13.07 -6.21
C ALA A 149 0.70 12.18 -5.10
N TYR A 150 1.75 11.43 -5.42
CA TYR A 150 2.51 10.63 -4.45
C TYR A 150 2.97 11.48 -3.27
N SER A 151 3.67 12.59 -3.54
CA SER A 151 4.19 13.48 -2.51
C SER A 151 3.09 14.10 -1.65
N ARG A 152 1.94 14.47 -2.25
CA ARG A 152 0.79 15.00 -1.51
C ARG A 152 0.19 13.97 -0.57
N VAL A 153 0.09 12.71 -0.99
CA VAL A 153 -0.49 11.65 -0.16
C VAL A 153 0.50 11.23 0.92
N THR A 154 1.72 10.85 0.56
CA THR A 154 2.68 10.24 1.48
C THR A 154 3.44 11.25 2.34
N GLY A 155 3.48 12.52 1.94
CA GLY A 155 4.33 13.54 2.56
C GLY A 155 5.81 13.41 2.19
N ILE A 156 6.19 12.43 1.36
CA ILE A 156 7.56 12.22 0.90
C ILE A 156 7.89 13.28 -0.16
N SER A 157 9.03 13.97 -0.01
CA SER A 157 9.43 14.99 -0.97
C SER A 157 9.89 14.38 -2.30
N ARG A 158 9.75 15.15 -3.39
CA ARG A 158 10.26 14.75 -4.72
C ARG A 158 11.78 14.61 -4.76
N ASP A 159 12.48 15.35 -3.91
CA ASP A 159 13.94 15.25 -3.77
C ASP A 159 14.34 13.94 -3.09
N PHE A 160 13.58 13.50 -2.08
CA PHE A 160 13.77 12.18 -1.49
C PHE A 160 13.53 11.06 -2.51
N PHE A 161 12.47 11.17 -3.31
CA PHE A 161 12.24 10.24 -4.42
C PHE A 161 13.45 10.16 -5.35
N SER A 162 13.99 11.32 -5.76
CA SER A 162 15.17 11.36 -6.63
C SER A 162 16.39 10.74 -5.97
N TYR A 163 16.60 10.93 -4.67
CA TYR A 163 17.71 10.34 -3.92
C TYR A 163 17.62 8.81 -3.80
N VAL A 164 16.40 8.26 -3.72
CA VAL A 164 16.18 6.83 -3.54
C VAL A 164 16.19 6.05 -4.86
N PHE A 165 15.60 6.63 -5.90
CA PHE A 165 15.29 5.92 -7.15
C PHE A 165 16.15 6.35 -8.36
N ARG A 166 17.02 7.37 -8.22
CA ARG A 166 17.90 7.86 -9.30
C ARG A 166 19.34 7.99 -8.83
#